data_AF-X0UDU2-F1
#
_entry.id   AF-X0UDU2-F1
#
_cell.length_a   1.000
_cell.length_b   1.000
_cell.length_c   1.000
_cell.angle_alpha   90.00
_cell.angle_beta   90.00
_cell.angle_gamma   90.00
#
_symmetry.space_group_name_H-M   'P 1'
#
loop_
_entity.id
_entity.type
_entity.pdbx_description
1 polymer ?
#
loop_
_entity_poly.entity_id
_entity_poly.type
_entity_poly.pdbx_seq_one_letter_code
_entity_poly.pdbx_strand_id
1 'polypeptide(L)'
;PCDDVRVRKAMAYAINYDELISTILGKSGIRMYSPTPPVLGYEEVRIYDYNPQKARDLLTAAGYPDGITIKLPHWPAATAAADEIILAIQSYFRDVGIILDIDIVERATWKAGRIGIRHDWLADTTTEFLYHCYIWGWSSDTMFVGDDMFSTCRGEAASNYNFYSNEDVDELIYFSVSQAPIEERISAIEEAQRIMMEDCALIPLYCSPGFSASTAKYTGHMILPNGYQYFGDGSLRK
;
A
#
# COMPACT_ATOMS: atom_id res chain seq x y z
N PRO A 1 -9.34 3.19 16.19
CA PRO A 1 -9.36 4.59 15.75
C PRO A 1 -9.16 4.79 14.24
N CYS A 2 -8.63 3.81 13.49
CA CYS A 2 -8.45 3.90 12.02
C CYS A 2 -9.77 3.92 11.22
N ASP A 3 -10.89 3.62 11.87
CA ASP A 3 -12.25 3.79 11.37
C ASP A 3 -12.56 5.28 11.08
N ASP A 4 -11.99 6.21 11.85
CA ASP A 4 -12.09 7.64 11.61
C ASP A 4 -11.14 8.10 10.49
N VAL A 5 -11.70 8.68 9.42
CA VAL A 5 -10.94 9.23 8.30
C VAL A 5 -9.91 10.28 8.72
N ARG A 6 -10.20 11.05 9.78
CA ARG A 6 -9.29 12.08 10.29
C ARG A 6 -8.04 11.46 10.88
N VAL A 7 -8.15 10.30 11.53
CA VAL A 7 -7.00 9.55 12.05
C VAL A 7 -6.14 9.02 10.90
N ARG A 8 -6.75 8.43 9.86
CA ARG A 8 -6.01 7.97 8.67
C ARG A 8 -5.28 9.12 7.97
N LYS A 9 -5.97 10.25 7.79
CA LYS A 9 -5.38 11.48 7.24
C LYS A 9 -4.24 12.00 8.11
N ALA A 10 -4.39 11.97 9.43
CA ALA A 10 -3.32 12.38 10.34
C ALA A 10 -2.07 11.50 10.17
N MET A 11 -2.26 10.17 10.09
CA MET A 11 -1.17 9.24 9.81
C MET A 11 -0.48 9.55 8.48
N ALA A 12 -1.24 9.86 7.42
CA ALA A 12 -0.65 10.23 6.11
C ALA A 12 0.16 11.54 6.19
N TYR A 13 -0.40 12.60 6.79
CA TYR A 13 0.31 13.89 6.97
C TYR A 13 1.53 13.79 7.88
N ALA A 14 1.63 12.76 8.74
CA ALA A 14 2.75 12.57 9.63
C ALA A 14 4.02 12.07 8.92
N ILE A 15 3.91 11.43 7.75
CA ILE A 15 5.06 10.76 7.11
C ILE A 15 5.88 11.75 6.29
N ASN A 16 7.19 11.83 6.54
CA ASN A 16 8.11 12.53 5.66
C ASN A 16 8.50 11.64 4.48
N TYR A 17 7.66 11.65 3.43
CA TYR A 17 7.81 10.80 2.25
C TYR A 17 9.16 10.99 1.54
N ASP A 18 9.60 12.23 1.37
CA ASP A 18 10.83 12.54 0.61
C ASP A 18 12.08 12.10 1.39
N GLU A 19 12.10 12.30 2.72
CA GLU A 19 13.16 11.81 3.61
C GLU A 19 13.16 10.28 3.68
N LEU A 20 11.99 9.64 3.83
CA LEU A 20 11.82 8.19 3.84
C LEU A 20 12.44 7.58 2.58
N ILE A 21 12.05 8.09 1.40
CA ILE A 21 12.48 7.57 0.11
C ILE A 21 13.96 7.81 -0.11
N SER A 22 14.45 9.04 0.09
CA SER A 22 15.84 9.38 -0.16
C SER A 22 16.83 8.68 0.77
N THR A 23 16.44 8.44 2.03
CA THR A 23 17.30 7.79 3.03
C THR A 23 17.35 6.28 2.85
N ILE A 24 16.20 5.64 2.59
CA ILE A 24 16.08 4.18 2.60
C ILE A 24 16.22 3.59 1.20
N LEU A 25 15.57 4.19 0.21
CA LEU A 25 15.52 3.67 -1.17
C LEU A 25 16.53 4.37 -2.10
N GLY A 26 17.12 5.48 -1.64
CA GLY A 26 18.04 6.29 -2.43
C GLY A 26 17.36 6.89 -3.67
N LYS A 27 18.13 7.04 -4.74
CA LYS A 27 17.64 7.60 -6.02
C LYS A 27 16.66 6.69 -6.77
N SER A 28 16.45 5.47 -6.29
CA SER A 28 15.67 4.46 -6.97
C SER A 28 14.21 4.45 -6.55
N GLY A 29 13.89 4.96 -5.36
CA GLY A 29 12.50 5.02 -4.90
C GLY A 29 11.73 6.13 -5.62
N ILE A 30 10.51 5.81 -6.03
CA ILE A 30 9.56 6.73 -6.65
C ILE A 30 8.43 6.94 -5.65
N ARG A 31 8.13 8.21 -5.32
CA ARG A 31 7.00 8.53 -4.44
C ARG A 31 5.69 8.17 -5.12
N MET A 32 4.81 7.50 -4.38
CA MET A 32 3.47 7.18 -4.85
C MET A 32 2.46 8.17 -4.29
N TYR A 33 1.50 8.55 -5.12
CA TYR A 33 0.41 9.45 -4.77
C TYR A 33 -0.96 8.78 -4.82
N SER A 34 -1.04 7.59 -5.41
CA SER A 34 -2.26 6.78 -5.50
C SER A 34 -1.96 5.31 -5.18
N PRO A 35 -3.00 4.49 -4.93
CA PRO A 35 -2.86 3.11 -4.46
C PRO A 35 -2.10 2.13 -5.36
N THR A 36 -2.06 2.40 -6.65
CA THR A 36 -1.54 1.49 -7.67
C THR A 36 -0.27 2.04 -8.32
N PRO A 37 0.61 1.18 -8.85
CA PRO A 37 1.80 1.64 -9.57
C PRO A 37 1.45 2.40 -10.86
N PRO A 38 2.38 3.20 -11.41
CA PRO A 38 2.14 4.05 -12.58
C PRO A 38 2.07 3.26 -13.90
N VAL A 39 1.01 2.46 -14.07
CA VAL A 39 0.65 1.73 -15.30
C VAL A 39 -0.61 2.35 -15.95
N LEU A 40 -1.20 1.71 -16.96
CA LEU A 40 -2.36 2.28 -17.67
C LEU A 40 -3.53 2.54 -16.71
N GLY A 41 -4.05 3.77 -16.71
CA GLY A 41 -5.13 4.20 -15.81
C GLY A 41 -4.68 4.72 -14.44
N TYR A 42 -3.37 4.88 -14.21
CA TYR A 42 -2.87 5.55 -13.00
C TYR A 42 -3.20 7.04 -13.03
N GLU A 43 -3.77 7.53 -11.92
CA GLU A 43 -3.99 8.96 -11.68
C GLU A 43 -3.09 9.43 -10.55
N GLU A 44 -2.43 10.57 -10.69
CA GLU A 44 -1.55 11.12 -9.66
C GLU A 44 -2.30 12.05 -8.69
N VAL A 45 -2.80 11.52 -7.56
CA VAL A 45 -3.65 12.26 -6.61
C VAL A 45 -2.85 12.85 -5.45
N ARG A 46 -2.37 14.10 -5.59
CA ARG A 46 -1.52 14.77 -4.59
C ARG A 46 -2.31 15.42 -3.43
N ILE A 47 -2.77 14.63 -2.46
CA ILE A 47 -3.50 15.14 -1.27
C ILE A 47 -2.62 15.25 -0.02
N TYR A 48 -1.70 14.31 0.16
CA TYR A 48 -0.91 14.18 1.39
C TYR A 48 0.56 14.52 1.15
N ASP A 49 0.98 15.59 1.81
CA ASP A 49 2.37 16.01 1.96
C ASP A 49 2.77 15.94 3.43
N TYR A 50 4.07 15.98 3.73
CA TYR A 50 4.54 16.00 5.11
C TYR A 50 4.10 17.28 5.82
N ASN A 51 3.22 17.14 6.82
CA ASN A 51 2.73 18.25 7.64
C ASN A 51 2.38 17.75 9.07
N PRO A 52 3.38 17.68 9.97
CA PRO A 52 3.18 17.24 11.36
C PRO A 52 2.15 18.07 12.13
N GLN A 53 2.03 19.37 11.83
CA GLN A 53 1.05 20.22 12.51
C GLN A 53 -0.37 19.82 12.13
N LYS A 54 -0.65 19.66 10.83
CA LYS A 54 -1.94 19.19 10.35
C LYS A 54 -2.29 17.81 10.89
N ALA A 55 -1.30 16.91 11.05
CA ALA A 55 -1.50 15.62 11.68
C ALA A 55 -2.00 15.76 13.13
N ARG A 56 -1.37 16.60 13.96
CA ARG A 56 -1.79 16.88 15.34
C ARG A 56 -3.19 17.52 15.42
N ASP A 57 -3.47 18.46 14.51
CA ASP A 57 -4.78 19.12 14.45
C ASP A 57 -5.89 18.12 14.11
N LEU A 58 -5.64 17.21 13.17
CA LEU A 58 -6.57 16.14 12.79
C LEU A 58 -6.80 15.14 13.93
N LEU A 59 -5.76 14.74 14.66
CA LEU A 59 -5.91 13.88 15.85
C LEU A 59 -6.75 14.56 16.93
N THR A 60 -6.50 15.84 17.19
CA THR A 60 -7.29 16.63 18.15
C THR A 60 -8.75 16.73 17.71
N ALA A 61 -9.01 17.03 16.43
CA ALA A 61 -10.36 17.08 15.88
C ALA A 61 -11.06 15.72 15.92
N ALA A 62 -10.29 14.62 15.82
CA ALA A 62 -10.77 13.25 15.99
C ALA A 62 -11.04 12.85 17.46
N GLY A 63 -10.77 13.74 18.42
CA GLY A 63 -10.99 13.48 19.85
C GLY A 63 -9.79 12.87 20.57
N TYR A 64 -8.59 12.92 19.96
CA TYR A 64 -7.35 12.38 20.52
C TYR A 64 -6.28 13.48 20.72
N PRO A 65 -6.52 14.49 21.58
CA PRO A 65 -5.57 15.57 21.82
C PRO A 65 -4.25 15.08 22.45
N ASP A 66 -4.30 13.99 23.20
CA ASP A 66 -3.15 13.37 23.88
C ASP A 66 -2.49 12.25 23.05
N GLY A 67 -2.92 12.08 21.80
CA GLY A 67 -2.41 11.05 20.89
C GLY A 67 -3.14 9.72 20.96
N ILE A 68 -2.60 8.73 20.24
CA ILE A 68 -3.18 7.38 20.10
C ILE A 68 -2.08 6.32 20.07
N THR A 69 -2.46 5.07 20.34
CA THR A 69 -1.62 3.90 20.05
C THR A 69 -2.18 3.13 18.86
N ILE A 70 -1.32 2.82 17.89
CA ILE A 70 -1.62 2.04 16.69
C ILE A 70 -0.79 0.77 16.75
N LYS A 71 -1.44 -0.38 16.74
CA LYS A 71 -0.79 -1.70 16.74
C LYS A 71 -0.65 -2.23 15.31
N LEU A 72 0.54 -2.69 14.93
CA LEU A 72 0.85 -3.19 13.58
C LEU A 72 1.70 -4.47 13.65
N PRO A 73 1.41 -5.51 12.84
CA PRO A 73 2.26 -6.69 12.76
C PRO A 73 3.42 -6.45 11.79
N HIS A 74 4.61 -6.86 12.20
CA HIS A 74 5.81 -6.80 11.37
C HIS A 74 6.45 -8.17 11.24
N TRP A 75 6.68 -8.59 10.00
CA TRP A 75 7.54 -9.73 9.69
C TRP A 75 8.89 -9.20 9.19
N PRO A 76 9.99 -9.37 9.95
CA PRO A 76 11.29 -8.89 9.55
C PRO A 76 11.72 -9.42 8.18
N ALA A 77 12.33 -8.55 7.38
CA ALA A 77 12.74 -8.85 6.00
C ALA A 77 11.58 -9.28 5.07
N ALA A 78 10.34 -8.88 5.35
CA ALA A 78 9.21 -9.08 4.44
C ALA A 78 9.47 -8.48 3.04
N THR A 79 10.19 -7.36 3.00
CA THR A 79 10.86 -6.82 1.81
C THR A 79 12.26 -6.34 2.20
N ALA A 80 13.10 -6.05 1.21
CA ALA A 80 14.49 -5.63 1.44
C ALA A 80 14.65 -4.35 2.29
N ALA A 81 13.61 -3.53 2.41
CA ALA A 81 13.62 -2.25 3.13
C ALA A 81 12.53 -2.15 4.22
N ALA A 82 11.80 -3.26 4.48
CA ALA A 82 10.62 -3.22 5.34
C ALA A 82 10.96 -2.76 6.77
N ASP A 83 12.10 -3.19 7.30
CA ASP A 83 12.55 -2.93 8.67
C ASP A 83 12.95 -1.45 8.86
N GLU A 84 13.63 -0.86 7.88
CA GLU A 84 14.00 0.55 7.92
C GLU A 84 12.78 1.46 7.75
N ILE A 85 11.85 1.09 6.86
CA ILE A 85 10.63 1.86 6.59
C ILE A 85 9.74 1.92 7.84
N ILE A 86 9.49 0.79 8.47
CA ILE A 86 8.62 0.73 9.65
C ILE A 86 9.20 1.53 10.83
N LEU A 87 10.52 1.48 11.03
CA LEU A 87 11.19 2.25 12.08
C LEU A 87 11.16 3.75 11.80
N ALA A 88 11.34 4.16 10.54
CA ALA A 88 11.20 5.56 10.15
C ALA A 88 9.77 6.08 10.37
N ILE A 89 8.75 5.31 9.95
CA ILE A 89 7.34 5.64 10.19
C ILE A 89 7.03 5.71 11.69
N GLN A 90 7.54 4.77 12.50
CA GLN A 90 7.40 4.82 13.96
C GLN A 90 7.97 6.13 14.54
N SER A 91 9.12 6.58 14.03
CA SER A 91 9.71 7.85 14.45
C SER A 91 8.83 9.04 14.07
N TYR A 92 8.37 9.13 12.82
CA TYR A 92 7.50 10.21 12.36
C TYR A 92 6.17 10.27 13.11
N PHE A 93 5.58 9.11 13.40
CA PHE A 93 4.34 8.98 14.15
C PHE A 93 4.50 9.48 15.59
N ARG A 94 5.62 9.13 16.24
CA ARG A 94 5.92 9.60 17.60
C ARG A 94 5.95 11.12 17.69
N ASP A 95 6.48 11.82 16.67
CA ASP A 95 6.59 13.29 16.64
C ASP A 95 5.22 14.01 16.59
N VAL A 96 4.14 13.28 16.29
CA VAL A 96 2.77 13.81 16.24
C VAL A 96 1.86 13.17 17.29
N GLY A 97 2.38 12.38 18.22
CA GLY A 97 1.61 11.73 19.28
C GLY A 97 0.96 10.40 18.87
N ILE A 98 1.41 9.77 17.79
CA ILE A 98 1.00 8.42 17.42
C ILE A 98 2.08 7.44 17.88
N ILE A 99 1.74 6.57 18.84
CA ILE A 99 2.61 5.47 19.26
C ILE A 99 2.36 4.29 18.33
N LEU A 100 3.33 3.97 17.47
CA LEU A 100 3.27 2.76 16.65
C LEU A 100 3.84 1.57 17.43
N ASP A 101 2.95 0.74 17.97
CA ASP A 101 3.27 -0.52 18.65
C ASP A 101 3.50 -1.63 17.62
N ILE A 102 4.77 -1.99 17.42
CA ILE A 102 5.20 -2.94 16.41
C ILE A 102 5.26 -4.34 17.04
N ASP A 103 4.38 -5.22 16.58
CA ASP A 103 4.33 -6.63 16.99
C ASP A 103 5.16 -7.47 16.02
N ILE A 104 6.33 -7.92 16.44
CA ILE A 104 7.22 -8.74 15.61
C ILE A 104 6.70 -10.18 15.63
N VAL A 105 6.23 -10.65 14.48
CA VAL A 105 5.62 -11.98 14.32
C VAL A 105 6.22 -12.73 13.13
N GLU A 106 6.12 -14.05 13.15
CA GLU A 106 6.53 -14.89 12.03
C GLU A 106 5.60 -14.75 10.82
N ARG A 107 6.10 -15.10 9.63
CA ARG A 107 5.43 -14.90 8.34
C ARG A 107 3.99 -15.42 8.30
N ALA A 108 3.72 -16.57 8.90
CA ALA A 108 2.39 -17.17 8.88
C ALA A 108 1.39 -16.31 9.67
N THR A 109 1.76 -15.89 10.88
CA THR A 109 0.96 -15.00 11.71
C THR A 109 0.84 -13.61 11.11
N TRP A 110 1.90 -13.06 10.51
CA TRP A 110 1.82 -11.80 9.78
C TRP A 110 0.82 -11.86 8.61
N LYS A 111 0.84 -12.94 7.82
CA LYS A 111 -0.13 -13.15 6.73
C LYS A 111 -1.56 -13.29 7.26
N ALA A 112 -1.76 -14.07 8.32
CA ALA A 112 -3.07 -14.23 8.94
C ALA A 112 -3.60 -12.90 9.49
N GLY A 113 -2.74 -12.12 10.16
CA GLY A 113 -3.08 -10.79 10.68
C GLY A 113 -3.41 -9.76 9.61
N ARG A 114 -2.86 -9.92 8.39
CA ARG A 114 -3.18 -9.08 7.23
C ARG A 114 -4.54 -9.37 6.63
N ILE A 115 -4.90 -10.65 6.50
CA ILE A 115 -6.12 -11.06 5.80
C ILE A 115 -7.37 -10.73 6.62
N GLY A 116 -7.23 -10.66 7.95
CA GLY A 116 -8.37 -10.84 8.86
C GLY A 116 -9.17 -12.08 8.47
N ILE A 117 -10.23 -12.39 9.20
CA ILE A 117 -11.01 -13.60 8.93
C ILE A 117 -12.03 -13.29 7.81
N ARG A 118 -11.57 -12.81 6.64
CA ARG A 118 -12.42 -12.61 5.44
C ARG A 118 -12.45 -13.84 4.51
N HIS A 119 -11.74 -14.90 4.85
CA HIS A 119 -11.92 -16.18 4.17
C HIS A 119 -12.91 -17.04 4.95
N ASP A 120 -14.02 -17.38 4.33
CA ASP A 120 -15.07 -18.25 4.87
C ASP A 120 -14.54 -19.63 5.34
N TRP A 121 -13.36 -20.05 4.86
CA TRP A 121 -12.66 -21.26 5.33
C TRP A 121 -11.97 -21.10 6.69
N LEU A 122 -11.92 -19.89 7.24
CA LEU A 122 -11.43 -19.54 8.59
C LEU A 122 -12.58 -19.07 9.52
N ALA A 123 -13.84 -19.17 9.07
CA ALA A 123 -15.03 -18.54 9.66
C ALA A 123 -15.49 -19.07 11.03
N ASP A 124 -14.69 -19.90 11.71
CA ASP A 124 -15.05 -20.43 13.03
C ASP A 124 -14.42 -19.63 14.20
N THR A 125 -13.86 -18.45 13.91
CA THR A 125 -13.22 -17.60 14.93
C THR A 125 -13.89 -16.23 14.97
N THR A 126 -14.36 -15.85 16.15
CA THR A 126 -14.84 -14.50 16.47
C THR A 126 -13.79 -13.49 16.03
N THR A 127 -14.14 -12.65 15.04
CA THR A 127 -13.18 -11.78 14.36
C THR A 127 -12.81 -10.59 15.24
N GLU A 128 -11.80 -10.77 16.09
CA GLU A 128 -11.09 -9.65 16.69
C GLU A 128 -10.03 -9.17 15.70
N PHE A 129 -10.15 -7.93 15.22
CA PHE A 129 -9.07 -7.26 14.50
C PHE A 129 -7.89 -7.09 15.46
N LEU A 130 -6.90 -7.97 15.36
CA LEU A 130 -5.72 -7.97 16.24
C LEU A 130 -4.81 -6.74 16.02
N TYR A 131 -4.96 -6.06 14.89
CA TYR A 131 -4.10 -4.96 14.46
C TYR A 131 -4.92 -3.83 13.85
N HIS A 132 -4.39 -2.62 13.96
CA HIS A 132 -5.02 -1.39 13.47
C HIS A 132 -4.62 -1.03 12.04
N CYS A 133 -3.41 -1.43 11.63
CA CYS A 133 -2.89 -1.25 10.28
C CYS A 133 -1.82 -2.29 9.96
N TYR A 134 -1.41 -2.35 8.70
CA TYR A 134 -0.34 -3.20 8.18
C TYR A 134 0.42 -2.44 7.10
N ILE A 135 1.67 -2.84 6.84
CA ILE A 135 2.45 -2.36 5.69
C ILE A 135 2.61 -3.53 4.71
N TRP A 136 2.36 -3.27 3.44
CA TRP A 136 2.49 -4.23 2.35
C TRP A 136 2.87 -3.53 1.05
N GLY A 137 3.48 -4.26 0.13
CA GLY A 137 3.70 -3.83 -1.25
C GLY A 137 3.14 -4.83 -2.25
N TRP A 138 2.49 -4.33 -3.30
CA TRP A 138 1.98 -5.12 -4.42
C TRP A 138 2.80 -4.84 -5.68
N SER A 139 2.91 -5.83 -6.55
CA SER A 139 3.41 -5.66 -7.92
C SER A 139 2.23 -5.85 -8.87
N SER A 140 2.03 -4.92 -9.80
CA SER A 140 0.98 -5.04 -10.81
C SER A 140 1.16 -6.36 -11.59
N ASP A 141 0.16 -7.23 -11.59
CA ASP A 141 0.21 -8.48 -12.36
C ASP A 141 -0.17 -8.23 -13.82
N THR A 142 -0.95 -7.18 -14.06
CA THR A 142 -1.37 -6.73 -15.39
C THR A 142 -0.67 -5.41 -15.75
N MET A 143 -1.09 -4.75 -16.83
CA MET A 143 -0.60 -3.41 -17.18
C MET A 143 -1.71 -2.36 -17.04
N PHE A 144 -2.82 -2.70 -16.36
CA PHE A 144 -4.01 -1.86 -16.23
C PHE A 144 -4.47 -1.78 -14.77
N VAL A 145 -4.55 -0.55 -14.25
CA VAL A 145 -4.90 -0.26 -12.85
C VAL A 145 -6.26 -0.84 -12.45
N GLY A 146 -7.23 -0.90 -13.37
CA GLY A 146 -8.55 -1.46 -13.05
C GLY A 146 -8.51 -2.93 -12.64
N ASP A 147 -7.65 -3.74 -13.27
CA ASP A 147 -7.49 -5.16 -12.91
C ASP A 147 -6.82 -5.33 -11.54
N ASP A 148 -5.82 -4.50 -11.24
CA ASP A 148 -5.15 -4.48 -9.94
C ASP A 148 -6.15 -4.09 -8.84
N MET A 149 -6.86 -2.95 -9.01
CA MET A 149 -7.82 -2.45 -8.04
C MET A 149 -9.01 -3.38 -7.85
N PHE A 150 -9.43 -4.11 -8.88
CA PHE A 150 -10.41 -5.18 -8.76
C PHE A 150 -9.97 -6.25 -7.76
N SER A 151 -8.68 -6.56 -7.72
CA SER A 151 -8.09 -7.57 -6.86
C SER A 151 -7.71 -7.06 -5.47
N THR A 152 -7.36 -5.78 -5.35
CA THR A 152 -6.73 -5.22 -4.13
C THR A 152 -7.56 -4.15 -3.41
N CYS A 153 -8.53 -3.53 -4.06
CA CYS A 153 -9.17 -2.30 -3.55
C CYS A 153 -10.69 -2.35 -3.47
N ARG A 154 -11.35 -3.25 -4.22
CA ARG A 154 -12.80 -3.45 -4.14
C ARG A 154 -13.22 -3.99 -2.76
N GLY A 155 -14.39 -3.60 -2.26
CA GLY A 155 -14.89 -3.92 -0.92
C GLY A 155 -14.86 -5.41 -0.54
N GLU A 156 -15.10 -6.31 -1.49
CA GLU A 156 -15.07 -7.78 -1.26
C GLU A 156 -13.83 -8.45 -1.85
N ALA A 157 -12.84 -7.68 -2.31
CA ALA A 157 -11.65 -8.27 -2.90
C ALA A 157 -10.86 -9.06 -1.86
N ALA A 158 -10.37 -10.25 -2.24
CA ALA A 158 -9.60 -11.10 -1.34
C ALA A 158 -8.27 -10.45 -0.88
N SER A 159 -7.77 -9.48 -1.65
CA SER A 159 -6.56 -8.72 -1.30
C SER A 159 -6.84 -7.30 -0.79
N ASN A 160 -8.10 -6.99 -0.44
CA ASN A 160 -8.46 -5.77 0.28
C ASN A 160 -8.25 -5.98 1.79
N TYR A 161 -7.05 -5.64 2.24
CA TYR A 161 -6.62 -5.85 3.62
C TYR A 161 -6.80 -4.62 4.52
N ASN A 162 -7.17 -3.48 3.95
CA ASN A 162 -7.61 -2.29 4.69
C ASN A 162 -9.11 -2.33 5.01
N PHE A 163 -9.84 -3.35 4.54
CA PHE A 163 -11.28 -3.55 4.77
C PHE A 163 -12.12 -2.36 4.30
N TYR A 164 -11.57 -1.53 3.42
CA TYR A 164 -12.23 -0.35 2.89
C TYR A 164 -13.40 -0.80 1.99
N SER A 165 -14.53 -0.11 2.07
CA SER A 165 -15.69 -0.40 1.25
C SER A 165 -16.40 0.91 0.96
N ASN A 166 -16.61 1.20 -0.32
CA ASN A 166 -17.34 2.38 -0.79
C ASN A 166 -18.05 1.96 -2.07
N GLU A 167 -19.37 2.13 -2.11
CA GLU A 167 -20.22 1.65 -3.22
C GLU A 167 -19.83 2.33 -4.54
N ASP A 168 -19.56 3.65 -4.53
CA ASP A 168 -19.14 4.40 -5.71
C ASP A 168 -17.80 3.89 -6.25
N VAL A 169 -16.83 3.65 -5.35
CA VAL A 169 -15.52 3.09 -5.73
C VAL A 169 -15.67 1.68 -6.30
N ASP A 170 -16.50 0.84 -5.69
CA ASP A 170 -16.73 -0.52 -6.16
C ASP A 170 -17.39 -0.53 -7.54
N GLU A 171 -18.39 0.32 -7.78
CA GLU A 171 -19.04 0.47 -9.09
C GLU A 171 -18.05 0.93 -10.17
N LEU A 172 -17.21 1.93 -9.86
CA LEU A 172 -16.17 2.41 -10.78
C LEU A 172 -15.14 1.32 -11.10
N ILE A 173 -14.69 0.55 -10.11
CA ILE A 173 -13.78 -0.57 -10.30
C ILE A 173 -14.43 -1.66 -11.17
N TYR A 174 -15.69 -2.02 -10.92
CA TYR A 174 -16.42 -2.98 -11.75
C TYR A 174 -16.58 -2.51 -13.20
N PHE A 175 -16.92 -1.24 -13.39
CA PHE A 175 -17.03 -0.65 -14.72
C PHE A 175 -15.67 -0.67 -15.45
N SER A 176 -14.57 -0.42 -14.74
CA SER A 176 -13.22 -0.38 -15.32
C SER A 176 -12.78 -1.71 -15.94
N VAL A 177 -13.35 -2.85 -15.55
CA VAL A 177 -13.04 -4.19 -16.11
C VAL A 177 -14.09 -4.69 -17.10
N SER A 178 -15.02 -3.82 -17.51
CA SER A 178 -16.07 -4.13 -18.48
C SER A 178 -15.58 -4.11 -19.93
N GLN A 179 -16.51 -4.29 -20.88
CA GLN A 179 -16.26 -4.20 -22.32
C GLN A 179 -16.49 -2.79 -22.89
N ALA A 180 -16.65 -1.77 -22.04
CA ALA A 180 -16.75 -0.37 -22.46
C ALA A 180 -15.47 0.11 -23.17
N PRO A 181 -15.52 1.22 -23.94
CA PRO A 181 -14.33 1.84 -24.50
C PRO A 181 -13.25 2.09 -23.43
N ILE A 182 -11.97 1.91 -23.81
CA ILE A 182 -10.86 1.96 -22.84
C ILE A 182 -10.73 3.34 -22.17
N GLU A 183 -11.06 4.41 -22.88
CA GLU A 183 -11.02 5.78 -22.37
C GLU A 183 -12.06 6.00 -21.26
N GLU A 184 -13.26 5.44 -21.40
CA GLU A 184 -14.29 5.49 -20.36
C GLU A 184 -13.88 4.68 -19.13
N ARG A 185 -13.29 3.50 -19.35
CA ARG A 185 -12.77 2.63 -18.28
C ARG A 185 -11.61 3.27 -17.52
N ILE A 186 -10.73 3.99 -18.23
CA ILE A 186 -9.65 4.78 -17.63
C ILE A 186 -10.24 5.91 -16.79
N SER A 187 -11.17 6.70 -17.33
CA SER A 187 -11.78 7.80 -16.57
C SER A 187 -12.46 7.31 -15.28
N ALA A 188 -13.10 6.14 -15.31
CA ALA A 188 -13.71 5.55 -14.12
C ALA A 188 -12.67 5.18 -13.05
N ILE A 189 -11.54 4.58 -13.44
CA ILE A 189 -10.52 4.15 -12.47
C ILE A 189 -9.67 5.32 -11.95
N GLU A 190 -9.50 6.39 -12.73
CA GLU A 190 -8.92 7.64 -12.26
C GLU A 190 -9.78 8.28 -11.15
N GLU A 191 -11.11 8.29 -11.32
CA GLU A 191 -12.03 8.79 -10.31
C GLU A 191 -12.05 7.92 -9.04
N ALA A 192 -12.01 6.59 -9.20
CA ALA A 192 -11.91 5.68 -8.06
C ALA A 192 -10.66 5.97 -7.20
N GLN A 193 -9.51 6.23 -7.84
CA GLN A 193 -8.28 6.60 -7.13
C GLN A 193 -8.44 7.93 -6.38
N ARG A 194 -9.13 8.92 -6.95
CA ARG A 194 -9.40 10.20 -6.27
C ARG A 194 -10.24 10.01 -5.02
N ILE A 195 -11.37 9.32 -5.12
CA ILE A 195 -12.24 9.03 -3.97
C ILE A 195 -11.47 8.28 -2.88
N MET A 196 -10.73 7.23 -3.26
CA MET A 196 -9.95 6.44 -2.29
C MET A 196 -8.89 7.28 -1.56
N MET A 197 -8.22 8.20 -2.27
CA MET A 197 -7.22 9.07 -1.66
C MET A 197 -7.88 10.15 -0.79
N GLU A 198 -9.05 10.68 -1.17
CA GLU A 198 -9.85 11.58 -0.33
C GLU A 198 -10.33 10.90 0.95
N ASP A 199 -10.72 9.63 0.86
CA ASP A 199 -11.08 8.79 2.01
C ASP A 199 -9.86 8.31 2.81
N CYS A 200 -8.64 8.55 2.30
CA CYS A 200 -7.41 7.98 2.84
C CYS A 200 -7.56 6.47 3.09
N ALA A 201 -8.10 5.75 2.09
CA ALA A 201 -8.36 4.31 2.19
C ALA A 201 -7.08 3.53 2.53
N LEU A 202 -5.95 3.98 1.99
CA LEU A 202 -4.61 3.55 2.35
C LEU A 202 -3.63 4.71 2.19
N ILE A 203 -2.38 4.50 2.61
CA ILE A 203 -1.31 5.50 2.52
C ILE A 203 -0.26 4.98 1.52
N PRO A 204 -0.26 5.46 0.26
CA PRO A 204 0.78 5.11 -0.70
C PRO A 204 2.12 5.67 -0.23
N LEU A 205 3.15 4.84 -0.19
CA LEU A 205 4.48 5.27 0.25
C LEU A 205 5.41 5.47 -0.96
N TYR A 206 5.70 4.38 -1.67
CA TYR A 206 6.64 4.39 -2.79
C TYR A 206 6.43 3.19 -3.72
N CYS A 207 7.00 3.31 -4.91
CA CYS A 207 7.32 2.22 -5.81
C CYS A 207 8.85 2.15 -5.94
N SER A 208 9.39 0.94 -6.06
CA SER A 208 10.83 0.72 -6.25
C SER A 208 11.04 -0.16 -7.48
N PRO A 209 12.02 0.13 -8.35
CA PRO A 209 12.35 -0.74 -9.46
C PRO A 209 12.87 -2.07 -8.95
N GLY A 210 12.52 -3.15 -9.66
CA GLY A 210 13.12 -4.46 -9.44
C GLY A 210 14.59 -4.44 -9.84
N PHE A 211 15.48 -4.79 -8.92
CA PHE A 211 16.89 -5.00 -9.23
C PHE A 211 17.16 -6.48 -9.44
N SER A 212 17.85 -6.82 -10.52
CA SER A 212 18.48 -8.13 -10.66
C SER A 212 19.92 -7.95 -11.09
N ALA A 213 20.80 -8.75 -10.49
CA ALA A 213 22.20 -8.83 -10.83
C ALA A 213 22.48 -10.25 -11.30
N SER A 214 23.16 -10.37 -12.45
CA SER A 214 23.66 -11.65 -12.93
C SER A 214 25.13 -11.50 -13.32
N THR A 215 25.85 -12.62 -13.38
CA THR A 215 27.21 -12.62 -13.90
C THR A 215 27.22 -12.11 -15.34
N ALA A 216 28.25 -11.35 -15.74
CA ALA A 216 28.43 -10.91 -17.13
C ALA A 216 28.53 -12.07 -18.13
N LYS A 217 28.76 -13.30 -17.65
CA LYS A 217 28.72 -14.53 -18.46
C LYS A 217 27.32 -14.98 -18.83
N TYR A 218 26.30 -14.55 -18.10
CA TYR A 218 24.91 -14.93 -18.32
C TYR A 218 24.24 -13.91 -19.25
N THR A 219 23.61 -14.41 -20.32
CA THR A 219 22.87 -13.60 -21.29
C THR A 219 21.45 -14.15 -21.45
N GLY A 220 20.50 -13.33 -21.88
CA GLY A 220 19.10 -13.75 -22.08
C GLY A 220 18.20 -13.65 -20.84
N HIS A 221 18.70 -13.08 -19.75
CA HIS A 221 17.87 -12.73 -18.60
C HIS A 221 17.05 -11.47 -18.90
N MET A 222 15.74 -11.54 -18.68
CA MET A 222 14.86 -10.38 -18.74
C MET A 222 14.08 -10.24 -17.44
N ILE A 223 13.91 -9.01 -16.96
CA ILE A 223 12.95 -8.68 -15.91
C ILE A 223 11.75 -8.06 -16.60
N LEU A 224 10.58 -8.67 -16.43
CA LEU A 224 9.33 -8.14 -16.95
C LEU A 224 8.89 -6.90 -16.12
N PRO A 225 8.08 -5.98 -16.68
CA PRO A 225 7.60 -4.80 -15.95
C PRO A 225 6.88 -5.10 -14.63
N ASN A 226 6.28 -6.28 -14.51
CA ASN A 226 5.65 -6.79 -13.28
C ASN A 226 6.63 -7.47 -12.30
N GLY A 227 7.95 -7.39 -12.55
CA GLY A 227 8.99 -7.89 -11.67
C GLY A 227 9.34 -9.38 -11.82
N TYR A 228 8.61 -10.14 -12.65
CA TYR A 228 8.95 -11.54 -12.91
C TYR A 228 10.25 -11.68 -13.68
N GLN A 229 11.08 -12.63 -13.26
CA GLN A 229 12.35 -12.94 -13.90
C GLN A 229 12.13 -14.02 -14.96
N TYR A 230 12.46 -13.69 -16.21
CA TYR A 230 12.38 -14.60 -17.34
C TYR A 230 13.78 -15.12 -17.68
N PHE A 231 13.94 -16.44 -17.56
CA PHE A 231 15.20 -17.15 -17.82
C PHE A 231 15.15 -18.04 -19.07
N GLY A 232 14.04 -18.03 -19.81
CA GLY A 232 13.79 -18.99 -20.91
C GLY A 232 14.86 -18.96 -22.01
N ASP A 233 15.36 -17.77 -22.33
CA ASP A 233 16.43 -17.56 -23.32
C ASP A 233 17.83 -17.49 -22.70
N GLY A 234 17.93 -17.87 -21.42
CA GLY A 234 19.13 -17.77 -20.61
C GLY A 234 20.25 -18.69 -21.07
N SER A 235 21.46 -18.15 -21.26
CA SER A 235 22.65 -18.94 -21.54
C SER A 235 23.89 -18.44 -20.81
N LEU A 236 24.73 -19.36 -20.36
CA LEU A 236 26.00 -19.07 -19.70
C LEU A 236 27.16 -19.27 -20.69
N ARG A 237 27.92 -18.21 -20.96
CA ARG A 237 29.16 -18.31 -21.73
C ARG A 237 30.23 -18.97 -20.87
N LYS A 238 30.95 -19.95 -21.43
CA LYS A 238 32.06 -20.64 -20.77
C LYS A 238 33.19 -19.65 -20.47
#